data_AF-A0A7I8JBV9-F1
#
_entry.id   AF-A0A7I8JBV9-F1
#
_cell.length_a   1.000
_cell.length_b   1.000
_cell.length_c   1.000
_cell.angle_alpha   90.00
_cell.angle_beta   90.00
_cell.angle_gamma   90.00
#
_symmetry.space_group_name_H-M   'P 1'
#
loop_
_entity.id
_entity.type
_entity.pdbx_description
1 polymer ?
#
loop_
_entity_poly.entity_id
_entity_poly.type
_entity_poly.pdbx_seq_one_letter_code
_entity_poly.pdbx_strand_id
1 'polypeptide(L)'
;MGREIREEEPARMPTMVLNHVSFVVQSVSRSVSFYEGVLGFTSIKRPSSFLFKDAWLLSNGLGIHLLESTEPEKLPRKKKKINPKENHISFQTSDMELTLFFHDPDGYMVEICNCHVLPVLPLPRSPVGSAALSSPQLKKKYIYITIFSRTINVPSEEH
;
A
#
# COMPACT_ATOMS: atom_id res chain seq x y z
N MET A 1 48.22 25.45 -19.70
CA MET A 1 46.86 25.20 -20.22
C MET A 1 46.16 24.25 -19.26
N GLY A 2 45.31 24.77 -18.38
CA GLY A 2 44.48 23.94 -17.50
C GLY A 2 43.29 23.39 -18.27
N ARG A 3 43.04 22.09 -18.18
CA ARG A 3 41.81 21.49 -18.73
C ARG A 3 40.70 21.70 -17.72
N GLU A 4 39.69 22.44 -18.14
CA GLU A 4 38.43 22.59 -17.41
C GLU A 4 37.69 21.24 -17.48
N ILE A 5 37.59 20.56 -16.34
CA ILE A 5 36.78 19.35 -16.21
C ILE A 5 35.34 19.83 -16.13
N ARG A 6 34.58 19.64 -17.20
CA ARG A 6 33.12 19.82 -17.17
C ARG A 6 32.55 18.63 -16.41
N GLU A 7 32.03 18.86 -15.21
CA GLU A 7 31.21 17.88 -14.51
C GLU A 7 29.93 17.66 -15.34
N GLU A 8 29.77 16.48 -15.92
CA GLU A 8 28.53 16.12 -16.60
C GLU A 8 27.42 15.93 -15.55
N GLU A 9 26.40 16.78 -15.59
CA GLU A 9 25.20 16.61 -14.78
C GLU A 9 24.62 15.20 -15.01
N PRO A 10 24.43 14.40 -13.95
CA PRO A 10 23.98 13.03 -14.12
C PRO A 10 22.62 13.01 -14.82
N ALA A 11 22.54 12.24 -15.91
CA ALA A 11 21.33 12.09 -16.69
C ALA A 11 20.14 11.78 -15.78
N ARG A 12 19.17 12.70 -15.72
CA ARG A 12 17.98 12.52 -14.89
C ARG A 12 17.12 11.44 -15.49
N MET A 13 16.73 10.48 -14.66
CA MET A 13 15.71 9.49 -15.05
C MET A 13 14.40 10.21 -15.41
N PRO A 14 13.64 9.70 -16.39
CA PRO A 14 12.31 10.22 -16.71
C PRO A 14 11.37 10.13 -15.50
N THR A 15 10.28 10.91 -15.53
CA THR A 15 9.23 10.85 -14.51
C THR A 15 8.71 9.41 -14.36
N MET A 16 8.80 8.87 -13.15
CA MET A 16 8.31 7.53 -12.82
C MET A 16 7.12 7.62 -11.86
N VAL A 17 6.20 6.68 -12.02
CA VAL A 17 5.08 6.45 -11.11
C VAL A 17 5.13 5.01 -10.62
N LEU A 18 4.61 4.75 -9.42
CA LEU A 18 4.47 3.38 -8.92
C LEU A 18 3.51 2.61 -9.84
N ASN A 19 4.02 1.57 -10.51
CA ASN A 19 3.22 0.82 -11.46
C ASN A 19 2.43 -0.32 -10.79
N HIS A 20 3.09 -1.10 -9.94
CA HIS A 20 2.47 -2.18 -9.20
C HIS A 20 3.27 -2.55 -7.95
N VAL A 21 2.64 -3.29 -7.04
CA VAL A 21 3.27 -3.98 -5.92
C VAL A 21 3.04 -5.49 -6.07
N SER A 22 3.97 -6.30 -5.56
CA SER A 22 3.83 -7.76 -5.57
C SER A 22 3.75 -8.30 -4.15
N PHE A 23 2.84 -9.25 -3.92
CA PHE A 23 2.73 -9.98 -2.66
C PHE A 23 2.85 -11.48 -2.91
N VAL A 24 3.69 -12.11 -2.10
CA VAL A 24 3.74 -13.56 -2.02
C VAL A 24 2.69 -14.00 -0.99
N VAL A 25 1.74 -14.83 -1.39
CA VAL A 25 0.56 -15.17 -0.61
C VAL A 25 0.41 -16.67 -0.42
N GLN A 26 -0.30 -17.08 0.62
CA GLN A 26 -0.58 -18.50 0.89
C GLN A 26 -1.60 -19.06 -0.10
N SER A 27 -2.57 -18.25 -0.52
CA SER A 27 -3.64 -18.68 -1.41
C SER A 27 -4.09 -17.53 -2.29
N VAL A 28 -3.78 -17.62 -3.58
CA VAL A 28 -4.15 -16.56 -4.55
C VAL A 28 -5.65 -16.30 -4.54
N SER A 29 -6.48 -17.34 -4.51
CA SER A 29 -7.94 -17.19 -4.50
C SER A 29 -8.46 -16.46 -3.26
N ARG A 30 -7.87 -16.70 -2.08
CA ARG A 30 -8.25 -15.99 -0.85
C ARG A 30 -7.85 -14.53 -0.89
N SER A 31 -6.66 -14.22 -1.38
CA SER A 31 -6.17 -12.84 -1.48
C SER A 31 -6.93 -12.07 -2.57
N VAL A 32 -7.22 -12.68 -3.72
CA VAL A 32 -8.11 -12.11 -4.76
C VAL A 32 -9.47 -11.73 -4.16
N SER A 33 -10.13 -12.67 -3.48
CA SER A 33 -11.44 -12.43 -2.86
C SER A 33 -11.41 -11.25 -1.88
N PHE A 34 -10.31 -11.08 -1.14
CA PHE A 34 -10.12 -9.95 -0.25
C PHE A 34 -9.92 -8.64 -0.99
N TYR A 35 -8.96 -8.57 -1.92
CA TYR A 35 -8.64 -7.31 -2.60
C TYR A 35 -9.78 -6.85 -3.52
N GLU A 36 -10.54 -7.76 -4.13
CA GLU A 36 -11.75 -7.40 -4.89
C GLU A 36 -12.90 -7.00 -3.95
N GLY A 37 -13.21 -7.83 -2.94
CA GLY A 37 -14.38 -7.62 -2.09
C GLY A 37 -14.24 -6.50 -1.04
N VAL A 38 -13.02 -6.23 -0.56
CA VAL A 38 -12.76 -5.24 0.49
C VAL A 38 -12.20 -3.95 -0.10
N LEU A 39 -11.29 -4.04 -1.07
CA LEU A 39 -10.57 -2.90 -1.62
C LEU A 39 -11.01 -2.50 -3.03
N GLY A 40 -11.98 -3.22 -3.62
CA GLY A 40 -12.57 -2.88 -4.91
C GLY A 40 -11.61 -3.04 -6.10
N PHE A 41 -10.57 -3.87 -5.96
CA PHE A 41 -9.71 -4.21 -7.09
C PHE A 41 -10.47 -5.06 -8.12
N THR A 42 -9.97 -5.08 -9.35
CA THR A 42 -10.50 -5.94 -10.42
C THR A 42 -9.41 -6.87 -10.96
N SER A 43 -9.70 -8.17 -11.03
CA SER A 43 -8.82 -9.13 -11.68
C SER A 43 -8.67 -8.86 -13.18
N ILE A 44 -7.44 -8.86 -13.67
CA ILE A 44 -7.12 -8.70 -15.08
C ILE A 44 -6.43 -9.94 -15.63
N LYS A 45 -6.71 -10.29 -16.88
CA LYS A 45 -6.01 -11.36 -17.58
C LYS A 45 -4.66 -10.84 -18.08
N ARG A 46 -3.58 -11.48 -17.62
CA ARG A 46 -2.26 -11.42 -18.25
C ARG A 46 -1.90 -12.82 -18.73
N PRO A 47 -0.99 -13.00 -19.70
CA PRO A 47 -0.51 -14.32 -20.06
C PRO A 47 0.02 -15.02 -18.81
N SER A 48 -0.70 -16.04 -18.35
CA SER A 48 -0.32 -16.81 -17.17
C SER A 48 1.01 -17.49 -17.46
N SER A 49 1.99 -17.35 -16.58
CA SER A 49 3.11 -18.28 -16.63
C SER A 49 2.60 -19.63 -16.13
N PHE A 50 2.73 -20.69 -16.91
CA PHE A 50 2.19 -22.02 -16.55
C PHE A 50 2.88 -22.66 -15.34
N LEU A 51 3.89 -22.02 -14.75
CA LEU A 51 4.78 -22.60 -13.74
C LEU A 51 4.32 -22.36 -12.30
N PHE A 52 3.47 -21.37 -12.05
CA PHE A 52 2.96 -21.08 -10.70
C PHE A 52 1.60 -20.40 -10.76
N LYS A 53 0.82 -20.57 -9.69
CA LYS A 53 -0.50 -19.94 -9.56
C LYS A 53 -0.32 -18.48 -9.17
N ASP A 54 -0.74 -17.57 -10.04
CA ASP A 54 -0.67 -16.13 -9.84
C ASP A 54 -2.00 -15.44 -10.17
N ALA A 55 -2.10 -14.17 -9.78
CA ALA A 55 -3.18 -13.30 -10.23
C ALA A 55 -2.69 -11.85 -10.34
N TRP A 56 -3.26 -11.13 -11.31
CA TRP A 56 -3.06 -9.69 -11.46
C TRP A 56 -4.36 -8.97 -11.17
N LEU A 57 -4.28 -7.97 -10.29
CA LEU A 57 -5.36 -7.09 -9.91
C LEU A 57 -5.02 -5.66 -10.29
N LEU A 58 -6.02 -4.87 -10.67
CA LEU A 58 -5.85 -3.46 -11.04
C LEU A 58 -6.93 -2.61 -10.38
N SER A 59 -6.53 -1.46 -9.84
CA SER A 59 -7.44 -0.40 -9.39
C SER A 59 -6.77 0.96 -9.56
N ASN A 60 -7.48 1.95 -10.14
CA ASN A 60 -7.01 3.33 -10.27
C ASN A 60 -5.58 3.50 -10.82
N GLY A 61 -5.17 2.63 -11.74
CA GLY A 61 -3.82 2.65 -12.34
C GLY A 61 -2.72 1.96 -11.52
N LEU A 62 -3.01 1.48 -10.31
CA LEU A 62 -2.11 0.68 -9.48
C LEU A 62 -2.39 -0.81 -9.65
N GLY A 63 -1.36 -1.58 -10.00
CA GLY A 63 -1.43 -3.04 -10.05
C GLY A 63 -1.08 -3.71 -8.70
N ILE A 64 -1.74 -4.82 -8.40
CA ILE A 64 -1.27 -5.80 -7.40
C ILE A 64 -1.02 -7.13 -8.10
N HIS A 65 0.18 -7.67 -7.93
CA HIS A 65 0.55 -9.00 -8.41
C HIS A 65 0.61 -9.97 -7.24
N LEU A 66 -0.25 -10.99 -7.25
CA LEU A 66 -0.32 -12.01 -6.23
C LEU A 66 0.39 -13.26 -6.74
N LEU A 67 1.37 -13.75 -5.97
CA LEU A 67 2.11 -14.98 -6.29
C LEU A 67 1.87 -16.01 -5.18
N GLU A 68 1.36 -17.19 -5.52
CA GLU A 68 1.21 -18.26 -4.53
C GLU A 68 2.58 -18.78 -4.08
N SER A 69 2.79 -18.87 -2.77
CA SER A 69 4.04 -19.36 -2.19
C SER A 69 4.09 -20.89 -2.23
N THR A 70 5.27 -21.43 -2.56
CA THR A 70 5.59 -22.85 -2.34
C THR A 70 6.07 -23.13 -0.91
N GLU A 71 6.33 -22.09 -0.11
CA GLU A 71 6.94 -22.15 1.23
C GLU A 71 6.11 -21.29 2.21
N PRO A 72 4.90 -21.72 2.59
CA PRO A 72 3.94 -20.92 3.35
C PRO A 72 4.42 -20.56 4.76
N GLU A 73 5.35 -21.31 5.34
CA GLU A 73 5.96 -21.05 6.64
C GLU A 73 6.87 -19.81 6.65
N LYS A 74 7.34 -19.38 5.48
CA LYS A 74 8.16 -18.16 5.30
C LYS A 74 7.31 -16.90 5.14
N LEU A 75 5.99 -17.04 5.00
CA LEU A 75 5.10 -15.90 4.87
C LEU A 75 5.02 -15.11 6.18
N PRO A 76 4.69 -13.81 6.11
CA PRO A 76 4.43 -13.01 7.30
C PRO A 76 3.40 -13.70 8.18
N ARG A 77 3.73 -13.91 9.45
CA ARG A 77 2.73 -14.42 10.40
C ARG A 77 1.79 -13.28 10.74
N LYS A 78 0.49 -13.52 10.57
CA LYS A 78 -0.55 -12.56 10.98
C LYS A 78 -0.38 -12.21 12.46
N LYS A 79 0.02 -10.97 12.73
CA LYS A 79 0.19 -10.46 14.08
C LYS A 79 -1.19 -10.12 14.64
N LYS A 80 -1.42 -10.45 15.91
CA LYS A 80 -2.68 -10.12 16.61
C LYS A 80 -2.85 -8.62 16.81
N LYS A 81 -1.75 -7.90 17.01
CA LYS A 81 -1.74 -6.46 17.27
C LYS A 81 -1.24 -5.72 16.03
N ILE A 82 -2.00 -4.73 15.60
CA ILE A 82 -1.60 -3.78 14.56
C ILE A 82 -0.46 -2.89 15.08
N ASN A 83 0.56 -2.70 14.26
CA ASN A 83 1.68 -1.80 14.54
C ASN A 83 1.90 -0.88 13.33
N PRO A 84 1.46 0.39 13.39
CA PRO A 84 1.60 1.35 12.30
C PRO A 84 3.05 1.66 11.89
N LYS A 85 4.05 1.26 12.70
CA LYS A 85 5.47 1.46 12.39
C LYS A 85 6.06 0.35 11.51
N GLU A 86 5.27 -0.66 11.14
CA GLU A 86 5.73 -1.75 10.28
C GLU A 86 5.66 -1.35 8.81
N ASN A 87 6.39 -2.08 7.96
CA ASN A 87 6.29 -1.92 6.52
C ASN A 87 4.85 -2.22 6.09
N HIS A 88 4.27 -1.32 5.32
CA HIS A 88 2.90 -1.42 4.83
C HIS A 88 2.78 -0.81 3.44
N ILE A 89 1.73 -1.19 2.73
CA ILE A 89 1.25 -0.44 1.57
C ILE A 89 0.12 0.48 2.01
N SER A 90 0.08 1.69 1.45
CA SER A 90 -0.91 2.70 1.78
C SER A 90 -1.74 3.04 0.54
N PHE A 91 -3.07 3.02 0.67
CA PHE A 91 -3.98 3.45 -0.37
C PHE A 91 -4.57 4.81 -0.03
N GLN A 92 -4.56 5.69 -1.03
CA GLN A 92 -5.18 6.99 -0.90
C GLN A 92 -6.71 6.86 -0.86
N THR A 93 -7.34 7.50 0.12
CA THR A 93 -8.80 7.69 0.18
C THR A 93 -9.17 9.16 -0.05
N SER A 94 -10.36 9.41 -0.61
CA SER A 94 -10.94 10.76 -0.71
C SER A 94 -11.51 11.25 0.62
N ASP A 95 -11.78 10.36 1.56
CA ASP A 95 -12.24 10.71 2.90
C ASP A 95 -11.08 11.30 3.71
N MET A 96 -11.18 12.59 4.03
CA MET A 96 -10.15 13.37 4.72
C MET A 96 -9.97 12.97 6.20
N GLU A 97 -10.93 12.28 6.80
CA GLU A 97 -10.89 11.91 8.22
C GLU A 97 -10.57 10.41 8.42
N LEU A 98 -10.57 9.63 7.35
CA LEU A 98 -10.33 8.20 7.41
C LEU A 98 -8.83 7.89 7.45
N THR A 99 -8.37 7.33 8.57
CA THR A 99 -7.10 6.61 8.66
C THR A 99 -7.37 5.24 9.26
N LEU A 100 -7.13 4.20 8.47
CA LEU A 100 -7.42 2.82 8.84
C LEU A 100 -6.18 1.95 8.61
N PHE A 101 -5.89 1.08 9.59
CA PHE A 101 -4.84 0.07 9.50
C PHE A 101 -5.43 -1.31 9.70
N PHE A 102 -5.09 -2.26 8.85
CA PHE A 102 -5.46 -3.66 9.01
C PHE A 102 -4.43 -4.58 8.35
N HIS A 103 -4.59 -5.88 8.59
CA HIS A 103 -3.85 -6.91 7.88
C HIS A 103 -4.71 -7.53 6.80
N ASP A 104 -4.13 -7.81 5.64
CA ASP A 104 -4.73 -8.65 4.62
C ASP A 104 -4.83 -10.13 5.09
N PRO A 105 -5.33 -11.07 4.25
CA PRO A 105 -5.44 -12.48 4.62
C PRO A 105 -4.11 -13.14 5.02
N ASP A 106 -3.01 -12.65 4.46
CA ASP A 106 -1.66 -13.20 4.60
C ASP A 106 -0.82 -12.45 5.64
N GLY A 107 -1.38 -11.41 6.28
CA GLY A 107 -0.71 -10.68 7.34
C GLY A 107 0.10 -9.48 6.87
N TYR A 108 0.01 -9.08 5.60
CA TYR A 108 0.59 -7.82 5.13
C TYR A 108 -0.19 -6.65 5.70
N MET A 109 0.52 -5.64 6.19
CA MET A 109 -0.08 -4.42 6.71
C MET A 109 -0.55 -3.53 5.55
N VAL A 110 -1.81 -3.12 5.64
CA VAL A 110 -2.46 -2.18 4.72
C VAL A 110 -2.90 -0.96 5.51
N GLU A 111 -2.59 0.21 4.97
CA GLU A 111 -3.07 1.50 5.44
C GLU A 111 -4.05 2.09 4.41
N ILE A 112 -5.15 2.68 4.87
CA ILE A 112 -5.98 3.60 4.11
C ILE A 112 -5.76 4.98 4.72
N CYS A 113 -5.30 5.94 3.94
CA CYS A 113 -4.94 7.26 4.45
C CYS A 113 -5.14 8.32 3.37
N ASN A 114 -5.36 9.57 3.79
CA ASN A 114 -5.26 10.71 2.91
C ASN A 114 -4.08 11.59 3.36
N CYS A 115 -2.91 11.38 2.75
CA CYS A 115 -1.66 12.06 3.15
C CYS A 115 -1.62 13.57 2.83
N HIS A 116 -2.71 14.20 2.36
CA HIS A 116 -2.79 15.66 2.15
C HIS A 116 -2.86 16.48 3.46
N VAL A 117 -2.83 15.84 4.64
CA VAL A 117 -2.96 16.50 5.97
C VAL A 117 -1.66 16.47 6.78
N LEU A 118 -0.49 16.23 6.16
CA LEU A 118 0.80 16.42 6.82
C LEU A 118 1.65 17.41 6.01
N PRO A 119 2.26 18.43 6.64
CA PRO A 119 3.24 19.27 5.96
C PRO A 119 4.44 18.39 5.60
N VAL A 120 4.46 17.88 4.37
CA VAL A 120 5.64 17.21 3.82
C VAL A 120 6.67 18.29 3.53
N LEU A 121 7.52 18.58 4.51
CA LEU A 121 8.74 19.35 4.25
C LEU A 121 9.69 18.43 3.49
N PRO A 122 10.01 18.70 2.21
CA PRO A 122 11.05 17.95 1.52
C PRO A 122 12.33 18.04 2.34
N LEU A 123 12.92 16.89 2.66
CA LEU A 123 14.19 16.87 3.39
C LEU A 123 15.23 17.61 2.54
N PRO A 124 15.93 18.62 3.09
CA PRO A 124 16.96 19.33 2.35
C PRO A 124 18.05 18.33 1.95
N ARG A 125 18.46 18.41 0.68
CA ARG A 125 19.70 17.78 0.23
C ARG A 125 20.84 18.55 0.93
N SER A 126 21.36 17.98 2.02
CA SER A 126 22.48 18.46 2.86
C SER A 126 22.09 19.39 4.03
N PRO A 127 22.83 19.36 5.18
CA PRO A 127 22.39 19.96 6.43
C PRO A 127 22.80 21.43 6.52
N VAL A 128 21.84 22.35 6.56
CA VAL A 128 22.07 23.70 7.08
C VAL A 128 20.88 24.12 7.92
N GLY A 129 21.14 24.37 9.22
CA GLY A 129 20.35 25.24 10.10
C GLY A 129 18.98 24.72 10.57
N SER A 130 18.94 24.28 11.84
CA SER A 130 17.71 23.91 12.55
C SER A 130 16.85 25.13 12.90
N ALA A 131 15.54 25.03 12.67
CA ALA A 131 14.53 25.73 13.46
C ALA A 131 13.30 24.80 13.61
N ALA A 132 12.99 24.43 14.85
CA ALA A 132 11.87 23.56 15.17
C ALA A 132 10.55 24.37 15.11
N LEU A 133 9.72 24.12 14.10
CA LEU A 133 8.31 24.52 14.12
C LEU A 133 7.48 23.41 14.77
N SER A 134 6.81 23.73 15.88
CA SER A 134 5.83 22.85 16.50
C SER A 134 4.57 22.77 15.62
N SER A 135 4.31 21.59 15.07
CA SER A 135 3.05 21.31 14.37
C SER A 135 1.94 20.95 15.38
N PRO A 136 0.69 21.43 15.20
CA PRO A 136 -0.43 21.03 16.05
C PRO A 136 -0.71 19.53 15.88
N GLN A 137 -0.73 18.79 16.98
CA GLN A 137 -1.11 17.37 16.95
C GLN A 137 -2.62 17.23 16.76
N LEU A 138 -3.05 16.90 15.54
CA LEU A 138 -4.42 16.49 15.27
C LEU A 138 -4.68 15.14 15.97
N LYS A 139 -5.72 15.07 16.80
CA LYS A 139 -6.12 13.84 17.49
C LYS A 139 -6.65 12.83 16.47
N LYS A 140 -5.79 11.91 16.02
CA LYS A 140 -6.16 10.80 15.11
C LYS A 140 -7.08 9.84 15.85
N LYS A 141 -8.29 9.61 15.32
CA LYS A 141 -9.16 8.50 15.75
C LYS A 141 -8.79 7.27 14.92
N TYR A 142 -8.33 6.22 15.58
CA TYR A 142 -8.07 4.93 14.96
C TYR A 142 -9.35 4.08 15.07
N ILE A 143 -9.93 3.67 13.94
CA ILE A 143 -11.01 2.69 13.92
C ILE A 143 -10.36 1.34 13.59
N TYR A 144 -10.50 0.35 14.47
CA TYR A 144 -9.98 -1.00 14.25
C TYR A 144 -11.10 -1.88 13.69
N ILE A 145 -11.13 -2.08 12.38
CA ILE A 145 -12.07 -3.04 11.78
C ILE A 145 -11.38 -4.40 11.71
N THR A 146 -11.76 -5.31 12.61
CA THR A 146 -11.43 -6.73 12.45
C THR A 146 -12.43 -7.30 11.46
N ILE A 147 -12.04 -7.44 10.19
CA ILE A 147 -12.86 -8.13 9.19
C ILE A 147 -12.79 -9.63 9.49
N PHE A 148 -13.61 -10.08 10.45
CA PHE A 148 -13.97 -11.48 10.54
C PHE A 148 -14.88 -11.78 9.36
N SER A 149 -14.50 -12.79 8.56
CA SER A 149 -15.36 -13.42 7.56
C SER A 149 -16.73 -13.78 8.18
N ARG A 150 -17.72 -12.89 8.07
CA ARG A 150 -19.15 -13.18 8.20
C ARG A 150 -19.92 -12.25 7.26
N THR A 151 -20.85 -12.87 6.55
CA THR A 151 -21.70 -12.38 5.47
C THR A 151 -22.21 -10.96 5.70
N ILE A 152 -21.97 -10.08 4.72
CA ILE A 152 -22.57 -8.74 4.66
C ILE A 152 -24.02 -8.94 4.22
N ASN A 153 -24.98 -8.72 5.13
CA ASN A 153 -26.37 -8.47 4.78
C ASN A 153 -26.52 -6.95 4.59
N VAL A 154 -26.86 -6.52 3.38
CA VAL A 154 -27.20 -5.14 3.06
C VAL A 154 -28.67 -4.93 3.43
N PRO A 155 -29.04 -3.95 4.27
CA PRO A 155 -30.45 -3.62 4.47
C PRO A 155 -31.00 -2.95 3.20
N SER A 156 -32.12 -3.45 2.69
CA SER A 156 -32.95 -2.73 1.73
C SER A 156 -33.63 -1.57 2.45
N GLU A 157 -33.36 -0.33 2.04
CA GLU A 157 -34.23 0.79 2.39
C GLU A 157 -35.46 0.73 1.48
N GLU A 158 -36.62 0.51 2.11
CA GLU A 158 -37.94 0.77 1.55
C GLU A 158 -38.13 2.28 1.38
N HIS A 159 -38.66 2.69 0.23
CA HIS A 159 -39.60 3.80 0.09
C HIS A 159 -40.82 3.28 -0.67
#